data_AF-A0A8B6H1H0-F1
#
_entry.id   AF-A0A8B6H1H0-F1
#
_cell.length_a   1.000
_cell.length_b   1.000
_cell.length_c   1.000
_cell.angle_alpha   90.00
_cell.angle_beta   90.00
_cell.angle_gamma   90.00
#
_symmetry.space_group_name_H-M   'P 1'
#
loop_
_entity.id
_entity.type
_entity.pdbx_description
1 polymer ?
#
loop_
_entity_poly.entity_id
_entity_poly.type
_entity_poly.pdbx_seq_one_letter_code
_entity_poly.pdbx_strand_id
1 'polypeptide(L)'
;MPSKTHTTRAKRGSASFCYQDLSDAYQRKHFQNILGRLRNVEQLYLVDNGMQYLHSYSFPKCEVLNINNNYIASFKYLPSIPRVKLLTMEDNDVDNFKGLGNLKSLEDLYLRGNPITFLINYRQRVFQILPQLKRLDGIPRLQSDLEFDPEYGDMDESMNDSSCVIL
;
A
#
# COMPACT_ATOMS: atom_id res chain seq x y z
N MET A 1 -10.91 -42.80 14.18
CA MET A 1 -10.32 -42.12 13.02
C MET A 1 -9.97 -40.69 13.44
N PRO A 2 -8.72 -40.38 13.80
CA PRO A 2 -8.37 -39.02 14.22
C PRO A 2 -8.20 -38.12 12.99
N SER A 3 -8.91 -36.99 12.99
CA SER A 3 -8.84 -35.93 11.97
C SER A 3 -7.46 -35.29 11.96
N LYS A 4 -6.81 -35.23 10.80
CA LYS A 4 -5.55 -34.52 10.61
C LYS A 4 -5.80 -33.02 10.74
N THR A 5 -5.40 -32.44 11.87
CA THR A 5 -5.23 -31.00 12.01
C THR A 5 -4.05 -30.55 11.15
N HIS A 6 -4.33 -29.76 10.11
CA HIS A 6 -3.31 -29.07 9.34
C HIS A 6 -2.68 -27.98 10.21
N THR A 7 -1.61 -28.32 10.93
CA THR A 7 -0.74 -27.35 11.59
C THR A 7 0.16 -26.72 10.52
N THR A 8 -0.23 -25.57 9.99
CA THR A 8 0.58 -24.82 9.02
C THR A 8 1.80 -24.25 9.73
N ARG A 9 2.98 -24.77 9.38
CA ARG A 9 4.31 -24.30 9.78
C ARG A 9 4.40 -22.78 9.62
N ALA A 10 4.51 -22.03 10.72
CA ALA A 10 4.72 -20.59 10.70
C ALA A 10 5.97 -20.26 9.86
N LYS A 11 5.79 -19.60 8.72
CA LYS A 11 6.90 -19.07 7.91
C LYS A 11 7.64 -18.05 8.80
N ARG A 12 8.92 -18.29 9.05
CA ARG A 12 9.80 -17.29 9.70
C ARG A 12 9.65 -15.98 8.92
N GLY A 13 9.26 -14.90 9.59
CA GLY A 13 9.13 -13.57 8.97
C GLY A 13 7.71 -13.11 8.61
N SER A 14 6.66 -13.92 8.80
CA SER A 14 5.27 -13.48 8.60
C SER A 14 4.61 -13.08 9.93
N ALA A 15 3.87 -11.97 9.93
CA ALA A 15 3.03 -11.53 11.06
C ALA A 15 1.66 -11.09 10.55
N SER A 16 0.60 -11.49 11.26
CA SER A 16 -0.79 -11.17 10.91
C SER A 16 -1.51 -10.66 12.14
N PHE A 17 -2.10 -9.47 12.01
CA PHE A 17 -2.93 -8.83 13.01
C PHE A 17 -4.18 -8.33 12.29
N CYS A 18 -5.25 -9.10 12.33
CA CYS A 18 -6.51 -8.73 11.70
C CYS A 18 -7.56 -8.50 12.77
N TYR A 19 -8.53 -7.61 12.51
CA TYR A 19 -9.68 -7.39 13.38
C TYR A 19 -9.30 -7.12 14.85
N GLN A 20 -8.23 -6.34 15.07
CA GLN A 20 -7.82 -6.01 16.43
C GLN A 20 -8.80 -4.98 17.01
N ASP A 21 -9.33 -5.29 18.19
CA ASP A 21 -10.06 -4.30 18.97
C ASP A 21 -9.07 -3.25 19.48
N LEU A 22 -9.18 -2.05 18.93
CA LEU A 22 -8.37 -0.88 19.26
C LEU A 22 -9.23 0.22 19.91
N SER A 23 -10.39 -0.13 20.47
CA SER A 23 -11.29 0.80 21.17
C SER A 23 -10.67 1.32 22.47
N ASP A 24 -9.88 0.49 23.16
CA ASP A 24 -9.21 0.88 24.39
C ASP A 24 -7.79 1.46 24.17
N ALA A 25 -7.41 2.44 24.99
CA ALA A 25 -6.13 3.14 24.88
C ALA A 25 -4.93 2.24 25.20
N TYR A 26 -5.07 1.29 26.12
CA TYR A 26 -4.03 0.33 26.44
C TYR A 26 -3.84 -0.65 25.29
N GLN A 27 -4.92 -1.16 24.70
CA GLN A 27 -4.86 -2.02 23.51
C GLN A 27 -4.16 -1.31 22.35
N ARG A 28 -4.53 -0.06 22.06
CA ARG A 28 -3.84 0.78 21.06
C ARG A 28 -2.35 0.88 21.35
N LYS A 29 -1.98 1.32 22.55
CA LYS A 29 -0.56 1.49 22.94
C LYS A 29 0.21 0.18 22.85
N HIS A 30 -0.39 -0.92 23.29
CA HIS A 30 0.20 -2.25 23.21
C HIS A 30 0.45 -2.65 21.76
N PHE A 31 -0.53 -2.44 20.90
CA PHE A 31 -0.44 -2.73 19.48
C PHE A 31 0.63 -1.89 18.77
N GLN A 32 0.69 -0.59 19.05
CA GLN A 32 1.76 0.29 18.55
C GLN A 32 3.16 -0.20 18.96
N ASN A 33 3.31 -0.65 20.21
CA ASN A 33 4.57 -1.22 20.71
C ASN A 33 4.96 -2.51 19.98
N ILE A 34 3.98 -3.36 19.65
CA ILE A 34 4.22 -4.57 18.87
C ILE A 34 4.73 -4.18 17.49
N LEU A 35 4.01 -3.33 16.76
CA LEU A 35 4.39 -2.89 15.42
C LEU A 35 5.79 -2.26 15.39
N GLY A 36 6.13 -1.43 16.40
CA GLY A 36 7.45 -0.82 16.51
C GLY A 36 8.63 -1.81 16.62
N ARG A 37 8.37 -3.08 16.97
CA ARG A 37 9.38 -4.13 17.14
C ARG A 37 9.53 -5.06 15.94
N LEU A 38 8.65 -4.98 14.93
CA LEU A 38 8.63 -5.89 13.78
C LEU A 38 9.70 -5.56 12.72
N ARG A 39 10.98 -5.43 13.12
CA ARG A 39 12.08 -5.04 12.23
C ARG A 39 12.48 -6.11 11.21
N ASN A 40 12.10 -7.37 11.46
CA ASN A 40 12.43 -8.51 10.61
C ASN A 40 11.21 -9.11 9.90
N VAL A 41 10.08 -8.40 9.88
CA VAL A 41 8.89 -8.87 9.16
C VAL A 41 9.12 -8.78 7.66
N GLU A 42 8.83 -9.87 6.96
CA GLU A 42 8.85 -10.01 5.50
C GLU A 42 7.43 -9.93 4.93
N GLN A 43 6.43 -10.41 5.68
CA GLN A 43 5.03 -10.39 5.29
C GLN A 43 4.18 -9.89 6.45
N LEU A 44 3.48 -8.78 6.26
CA LEU A 44 2.68 -8.14 7.30
C LEU A 44 1.24 -7.95 6.84
N TYR A 45 0.30 -8.47 7.62
CA TYR A 45 -1.13 -8.31 7.39
C TYR A 45 -1.73 -7.53 8.55
N LEU A 46 -2.38 -6.40 8.24
CA LEU A 46 -2.98 -5.44 9.17
C LEU A 46 -4.43 -5.14 8.77
N VAL A 47 -5.17 -6.16 8.34
CA VAL A 47 -6.52 -6.00 7.79
C VAL A 47 -7.53 -5.63 8.88
N ASP A 48 -8.39 -4.65 8.61
CA ASP A 48 -9.50 -4.27 9.49
C ASP A 48 -9.07 -3.94 10.92
N ASN A 49 -8.24 -2.90 11.04
CA ASN A 49 -7.76 -2.40 12.34
C ASN A 49 -8.05 -0.91 12.53
N GLY A 50 -8.87 -0.31 11.67
CA GLY A 50 -9.21 1.12 11.73
C GLY A 50 -8.00 2.06 11.71
N MET A 51 -6.90 1.67 11.08
CA MET A 51 -5.67 2.47 11.09
C MET A 51 -5.76 3.64 10.12
N GLN A 52 -5.31 4.81 10.56
CA GLN A 52 -5.23 6.03 9.73
C GLN A 52 -3.78 6.41 9.40
N TYR A 53 -2.86 6.13 10.33
CA TYR A 53 -1.47 6.60 10.29
C TYR A 53 -0.49 5.50 10.65
N LEU A 54 0.42 5.17 9.72
CA LEU A 54 1.49 4.19 9.90
C LEU A 54 2.90 4.77 9.66
N HIS A 55 3.02 6.05 9.36
CA HIS A 55 4.27 6.73 9.01
C HIS A 55 5.36 6.64 10.09
N SER A 56 4.98 6.42 11.36
CA SER A 56 5.93 6.28 12.48
C SER A 56 6.63 4.91 12.51
N TYR A 57 6.18 3.92 11.73
CA TYR A 57 6.77 2.58 11.71
C TYR A 57 7.73 2.39 10.53
N SER A 58 8.62 1.42 10.69
CA SER A 58 9.59 1.06 9.66
C SER A 58 9.77 -0.46 9.62
N PHE A 59 9.50 -1.02 8.44
CA PHE A 59 9.57 -2.45 8.16
C PHE A 59 10.59 -2.70 7.04
N PRO A 60 11.90 -2.65 7.34
CA PRO A 60 12.96 -2.61 6.34
C PRO A 60 13.09 -3.90 5.51
N LYS A 61 12.55 -5.01 6.00
CA LYS A 61 12.58 -6.33 5.33
C LYS A 61 11.24 -6.73 4.72
N CYS A 62 10.20 -5.89 4.84
CA CYS A 62 8.86 -6.24 4.39
C CYS A 62 8.81 -6.26 2.87
N GLU A 63 8.41 -7.39 2.30
CA GLU A 63 8.15 -7.57 0.87
C GLU A 63 6.65 -7.56 0.54
N VAL A 64 5.82 -7.96 1.49
CA VAL A 64 4.36 -8.05 1.33
C VAL A 64 3.68 -7.30 2.48
N LEU A 65 2.95 -6.23 2.14
CA LEU A 65 2.14 -5.47 3.09
C LEU A 65 0.68 -5.49 2.67
N ASN A 66 -0.19 -5.97 3.55
CA ASN A 66 -1.63 -5.90 3.39
C ASN A 66 -2.22 -5.04 4.51
N ILE A 67 -2.87 -3.94 4.14
CA ILE A 67 -3.53 -2.97 5.02
C ILE A 67 -4.97 -2.72 4.55
N ASN A 68 -5.60 -3.72 3.94
CA ASN A 68 -6.99 -3.61 3.46
C ASN A 68 -7.96 -3.28 4.61
N ASN A 69 -9.10 -2.67 4.29
CA ASN A 69 -10.14 -2.29 5.26
C ASN A 69 -9.58 -1.43 6.40
N ASN A 70 -8.87 -0.35 6.07
CA ASN A 70 -8.42 0.63 7.05
C ASN A 70 -8.88 2.02 6.59
N TYR A 71 -8.47 3.08 7.30
CA TYR A 71 -8.87 4.45 7.02
C TYR A 71 -7.67 5.30 6.58
N ILE A 72 -6.76 4.70 5.78
CA ILE A 72 -5.53 5.38 5.34
C ILE A 72 -5.87 6.26 4.14
N ALA A 73 -5.78 7.57 4.33
CA ALA A 73 -6.15 8.54 3.30
C ALA A 73 -5.01 8.91 2.31
N SER A 74 -3.77 8.49 2.56
CA SER A 74 -2.63 8.89 1.71
C SER A 74 -1.44 7.94 1.83
N PHE A 75 -0.70 7.78 0.73
CA PHE A 75 0.58 7.05 0.73
C PHE A 75 1.63 7.68 1.65
N LYS A 76 1.52 8.98 1.97
CA LYS A 76 2.38 9.64 2.97
C LYS A 76 2.23 9.06 4.37
N TYR A 77 1.08 8.46 4.67
CA TYR A 77 0.81 7.85 5.96
C TYR A 77 1.27 6.39 6.04
N LEU A 78 1.85 5.84 4.98
CA LEU A 78 2.42 4.50 4.97
C LEU A 78 3.72 4.43 5.79
N PRO A 79 4.05 3.25 6.34
CA PRO A 79 5.31 3.03 7.03
C PRO A 79 6.49 3.08 6.05
N SER A 80 7.71 3.24 6.57
CA SER A 80 8.91 3.07 5.75
C SER A 80 9.08 1.60 5.33
N ILE A 81 8.90 1.33 4.04
CA ILE A 81 8.85 -0.01 3.44
C ILE A 81 9.74 -0.12 2.18
N PRO A 82 11.06 0.07 2.30
CA PRO A 82 11.97 0.20 1.16
C PRO A 82 12.11 -1.06 0.29
N ARG A 83 11.57 -2.21 0.71
CA ARG A 83 11.65 -3.50 -0.01
C ARG A 83 10.29 -4.06 -0.41
N VAL A 84 9.22 -3.31 -0.21
CA VAL A 84 7.87 -3.80 -0.52
C VAL A 84 7.76 -4.05 -2.02
N LYS A 85 7.31 -5.25 -2.38
CA LYS A 85 7.01 -5.67 -3.75
C LYS A 85 5.51 -5.75 -3.98
N LEU A 86 4.76 -6.17 -2.97
CA LEU A 86 3.31 -6.26 -3.01
C LEU A 86 2.70 -5.40 -1.90
N LEU A 87 1.90 -4.43 -2.30
CA LEU A 87 1.09 -3.60 -1.41
C LEU A 87 -0.38 -3.74 -1.76
N THR A 88 -1.19 -4.19 -0.80
CA THR A 88 -2.65 -4.11 -0.90
C THR A 88 -3.15 -3.14 0.16
N MET A 89 -3.94 -2.16 -0.30
CA MET A 89 -4.61 -1.22 0.58
C MET A 89 -6.02 -0.95 0.08
N GLU A 90 -6.73 -2.03 -0.27
CA GLU A 90 -8.10 -1.98 -0.74
C GLU A 90 -9.03 -1.48 0.37
N ASP A 91 -10.15 -0.87 0.00
CA ASP A 91 -11.16 -0.37 0.93
C ASP A 91 -10.53 0.53 2.02
N ASN A 92 -9.85 1.58 1.54
CA ASN A 92 -9.27 2.66 2.34
C ASN A 92 -9.73 4.01 1.76
N ASP A 93 -9.28 5.12 2.35
CA ASP A 93 -9.73 6.47 2.00
C ASP A 93 -8.76 7.23 1.09
N VAL A 94 -7.91 6.54 0.31
CA VAL A 94 -6.91 7.22 -0.53
C VAL A 94 -7.58 7.99 -1.66
N ASP A 95 -7.34 9.29 -1.71
CA ASP A 95 -7.91 10.20 -2.71
C ASP A 95 -6.87 10.88 -3.63
N ASN A 96 -5.58 10.75 -3.33
CA ASN A 96 -4.51 11.44 -4.07
C ASN A 96 -3.22 10.62 -4.18
N PHE A 97 -2.39 10.96 -5.17
CA PHE A 97 -1.13 10.25 -5.46
C PHE A 97 0.06 10.69 -4.59
N LYS A 98 -0.12 11.59 -3.62
CA LYS A 98 0.99 12.17 -2.85
C LYS A 98 1.70 11.08 -2.05
N GLY A 99 3.00 10.94 -2.26
CA GLY A 99 3.84 9.94 -1.60
C GLY A 99 3.93 8.59 -2.32
N LEU A 100 3.12 8.35 -3.35
CA LEU A 100 3.16 7.10 -4.13
C LEU A 100 4.56 6.85 -4.72
N GLY A 101 5.18 7.90 -5.27
CA GLY A 101 6.52 7.85 -5.89
C GLY A 101 7.65 7.40 -4.97
N ASN A 102 7.44 7.29 -3.65
CA ASN A 102 8.43 6.79 -2.70
C ASN A 102 8.53 5.25 -2.70
N LEU A 103 7.55 4.55 -3.27
CA LEU A 103 7.47 3.08 -3.28
C LEU A 103 8.28 2.47 -4.44
N LYS A 104 9.60 2.73 -4.46
CA LYS A 104 10.50 2.42 -5.58
C LYS A 104 10.67 0.92 -5.90
N SER A 105 10.41 0.04 -4.93
CA SER A 105 10.53 -1.42 -5.12
C SER A 105 9.21 -2.12 -5.44
N LEU A 106 8.11 -1.35 -5.52
CA LEU A 106 6.77 -1.91 -5.67
C LEU A 106 6.57 -2.51 -7.07
N GLU A 107 6.08 -3.74 -7.11
CA GLU A 107 5.80 -4.50 -8.34
C GLU A 107 4.29 -4.69 -8.53
N ASP A 108 3.54 -4.93 -7.46
CA ASP A 108 2.10 -5.18 -7.48
C ASP A 108 1.39 -4.25 -6.48
N LEU A 109 0.39 -3.51 -6.96
CA LEU A 109 -0.40 -2.55 -6.17
C LEU A 109 -1.90 -2.83 -6.33
N TYR A 110 -2.62 -2.86 -5.21
CA TYR A 110 -4.08 -3.01 -5.17
C TYR A 110 -4.69 -1.85 -4.38
N LEU A 111 -5.59 -1.11 -5.02
CA LEU A 111 -6.22 0.12 -4.54
C LEU A 111 -7.74 0.14 -4.72
N ARG A 112 -8.35 -0.97 -5.14
CA ARG A 112 -9.81 -1.10 -5.26
C ARG A 112 -10.53 -0.60 -4.01
N GLY A 113 -11.67 0.04 -4.17
CA GLY A 113 -12.44 0.60 -3.05
C GLY A 113 -11.89 1.91 -2.48
N ASN A 114 -10.83 2.49 -3.05
CA ASN A 114 -10.35 3.83 -2.69
C ASN A 114 -10.88 4.90 -3.65
N PRO A 115 -11.19 6.13 -3.18
CA PRO A 115 -11.61 7.25 -4.02
C PRO A 115 -10.69 7.54 -5.23
N ILE A 116 -9.38 7.33 -5.09
CA ILE A 116 -8.38 7.54 -6.14
C ILE A 116 -8.65 6.73 -7.41
N THR A 117 -9.34 5.59 -7.29
CA THR A 117 -9.66 4.70 -8.44
C THR A 117 -10.68 5.31 -9.39
N PHE A 118 -11.44 6.32 -8.96
CA PHE A 118 -12.41 7.04 -9.79
C PHE A 118 -11.81 8.25 -10.52
N LEU A 119 -10.53 8.58 -10.27
CA LEU A 119 -9.87 9.68 -10.95
C LEU A 119 -9.68 9.36 -12.44
N ILE A 120 -9.86 10.39 -13.27
CA ILE A 120 -9.54 10.29 -14.69
C ILE A 120 -8.06 9.95 -14.87
N ASN A 121 -7.77 9.06 -15.83
CA ASN A 121 -6.43 8.57 -16.11
C ASN A 121 -5.74 7.92 -14.89
N TYR A 122 -6.50 7.38 -13.94
CA TYR A 122 -5.99 6.76 -12.71
C TYR A 122 -4.83 5.78 -13.00
N ARG A 123 -5.03 4.83 -13.91
CA ARG A 123 -4.01 3.83 -14.24
C ARG A 123 -2.77 4.47 -14.85
N GLN A 124 -2.94 5.33 -15.84
CA GLN A 124 -1.86 6.05 -16.52
C GLN A 124 -1.03 6.84 -15.51
N ARG A 125 -1.68 7.58 -14.60
CA ARG A 125 -1.01 8.34 -13.53
C ARG A 125 -0.23 7.42 -12.59
N VAL A 126 -0.78 6.28 -12.18
CA VAL A 126 -0.05 5.31 -11.34
C VAL A 126 1.20 4.80 -12.06
N PHE A 127 1.09 4.37 -13.30
CA PHE A 127 2.24 3.85 -14.07
C PHE A 127 3.24 4.93 -14.48
N GLN A 128 2.81 6.19 -14.59
CA GLN A 128 3.71 7.34 -14.77
C GLN A 128 4.53 7.60 -13.50
N ILE A 129 3.90 7.53 -12.33
CA ILE A 129 4.57 7.75 -11.03
C ILE A 129 5.44 6.56 -10.63
N LEU A 130 5.00 5.34 -10.97
CA LEU A 130 5.69 4.07 -10.70
C LEU A 130 5.96 3.31 -12.01
N PRO A 131 6.94 3.75 -12.81
CA PRO A 131 7.26 3.09 -14.08
C PRO A 131 7.78 1.66 -13.92
N GLN A 132 8.20 1.25 -12.72
CA GLN A 132 8.61 -0.11 -12.39
C GLN A 132 7.45 -1.05 -12.02
N LEU A 133 6.25 -0.52 -11.80
CA LEU A 133 5.09 -1.32 -11.40
C LEU A 133 4.71 -2.30 -12.52
N LYS A 134 4.50 -3.56 -12.15
CA LYS A 134 4.15 -4.65 -13.07
C LYS A 134 2.64 -4.83 -13.18
N ARG A 135 1.92 -4.74 -12.06
CA ARG A 135 0.47 -4.95 -12.02
C ARG A 135 -0.22 -3.94 -11.11
N LEU A 136 -1.39 -3.49 -11.55
CA LEU A 136 -2.29 -2.61 -10.83
C LEU A 136 -3.67 -3.24 -10.78
N ASP A 137 -4.21 -3.43 -9.59
CA ASP A 137 -5.51 -4.05 -9.32
C ASP A 137 -5.67 -5.42 -10.00
N GLY A 138 -4.58 -6.20 -10.00
CA GLY A 138 -4.50 -7.52 -10.63
C GLY A 138 -4.31 -7.50 -12.14
N ILE A 139 -4.41 -6.35 -12.79
CA ILE A 139 -4.25 -6.18 -14.24
C ILE A 139 -2.78 -5.81 -14.53
N PRO A 140 -2.06 -6.55 -15.40
CA PRO A 140 -0.70 -6.20 -15.79
C PRO A 140 -0.66 -4.83 -16.49
N ARG A 141 0.51 -4.18 -16.49
CA ARG A 141 0.73 -2.96 -17.27
C ARG A 141 0.44 -3.22 -18.75
N LEU A 142 -0.36 -2.35 -19.36
CA LEU A 142 -0.78 -2.43 -20.75
C LEU A 142 -0.15 -1.31 -21.59
N GLN A 143 -0.15 -1.46 -22.91
CA GLN A 143 0.32 -0.42 -23.84
C GLN A 143 -0.50 0.87 -23.71
N SER A 144 -1.82 0.74 -23.52
CA SER A 144 -2.74 1.86 -23.30
C SER A 144 -2.44 2.66 -22.02
N ASP A 145 -1.72 2.07 -21.05
CA ASP A 145 -1.29 2.78 -19.85
C ASP A 145 -0.12 3.77 -20.16
N LEU A 146 0.46 3.71 -21.36
CA LEU A 146 1.50 4.62 -21.87
C LEU A 146 0.93 5.76 -22.71
N GLU A 147 -0.29 5.59 -23.23
CA GLU A 147 -0.96 6.56 -24.09
C GLU A 147 -1.65 7.58 -23.19
N PHE A 148 -0.94 8.66 -22.86
CA PHE A 148 -1.52 9.80 -22.17
C PHE A 148 -2.18 10.69 -23.21
N ASP A 149 -3.51 10.68 -23.28
CA ASP A 149 -4.26 11.63 -24.07
C ASP A 149 -4.54 12.89 -23.23
N PRO A 150 -3.83 14.00 -23.48
CA PRO A 150 -4.01 15.22 -22.72
C PRO A 150 -5.34 15.93 -23.03
N GLU A 151 -6.08 15.57 -24.09
CA GLU A 151 -7.37 16.20 -24.42
C GLU A 151 -8.50 15.85 -23.44
N TYR A 152 -8.36 14.75 -22.67
CA TYR A 152 -9.35 14.31 -21.68
C TYR A 152 -8.85 14.42 -20.22
N GLY A 153 -7.79 15.18 -19.96
CA GLY A 153 -7.26 15.40 -18.61
C GLY A 153 -7.79 16.69 -17.99
N ASP A 154 -8.69 16.59 -17.02
CA ASP A 154 -9.16 17.73 -16.23
C ASP A 154 -8.01 18.59 -15.67
N MET A 155 -8.27 19.90 -15.74
CA MET A 155 -7.51 21.04 -15.22
C MET A 155 -7.19 20.91 -13.72
N ASP A 156 -6.07 20.26 -13.36
CA ASP A 156 -5.43 20.47 -12.05
C ASP A 156 -4.09 21.19 -12.26
N GLU A 157 -4.17 22.53 -12.21
CA GLU A 157 -3.04 23.42 -11.97
C GLU A 157 -2.44 23.15 -10.58
N SER A 158 -1.67 22.07 -10.41
CA SER A 158 -0.71 21.99 -9.29
C SER A 158 0.37 20.90 -9.47
N MET A 159 0.91 20.73 -10.67
CA MET A 159 2.17 19.99 -10.89
C MET A 159 3.22 20.90 -11.49
N ASN A 160 3.58 21.95 -10.74
CA ASN A 160 4.91 22.50 -10.81
C ASN A 160 5.72 21.94 -9.65
N ASP A 161 6.33 20.78 -9.86
CA ASP A 161 7.68 20.57 -9.34
C ASP A 161 8.47 19.77 -10.38
N SER A 162 9.04 20.57 -11.30
CA SER A 162 10.13 20.17 -12.18
C SER A 162 11.28 19.67 -11.29
N SER A 163 11.78 18.44 -11.38
CA SER A 163 12.73 18.09 -12.42
C SER A 163 13.10 16.62 -12.27
N CYS A 164 12.81 15.81 -13.29
CA CYS A 164 13.70 14.73 -13.68
C CYS A 164 13.70 14.72 -15.20
N VAL A 165 14.53 15.61 -15.75
CA VAL A 165 14.84 15.68 -17.17
C VAL A 165 15.63 14.42 -17.50
N ILE A 166 15.12 13.65 -18.44
CA ILE A 166 15.84 12.58 -19.13
C ILE A 166 16.90 13.25 -20.00
N LEU A 167 18.19 13.12 -19.65
CA LEU A 167 19.34 12.98 -20.55
C LEU A 167 20.44 12.17 -19.84
#